data_AF-A0A6B2M5R4-F1
#
_entry.id   AF-A0A6B2M5R4-F1
#
_cell.length_a   1.000
_cell.length_b   1.000
_cell.length_c   1.000
_cell.angle_alpha   90.00
_cell.angle_beta   90.00
_cell.angle_gamma   90.00
#
_symmetry.space_group_name_H-M   'P 1'
#
loop_
_entity.id
_entity.type
_entity.pdbx_description
1 polymer ?
#
loop_
_entity_poly.entity_id
_entity_poly.type
_entity_poly.pdbx_seq_one_letter_code
_entity_poly.pdbx_strand_id
1 'polypeptide(L)' 'MAKHGIDFIRAQRLWLDKKRVETTARSMEGECRLRLIARIDQSLWAAIFTKRKQAVRLISVRRARKNEKELYNEIT' A
#
# COMPACT_ATOMS: atom_id res chain seq x y z
N MET A 1 -17.86 -1.13 14.81
CA MET A 1 -16.44 -1.37 14.42
C MET A 1 -16.31 -1.18 12.90
N ALA A 2 -15.11 -0.88 12.40
CA ALA A 2 -14.78 -0.49 11.01
C ALA A 2 -15.15 0.94 10.57
N LYS A 3 -14.61 1.95 11.27
CA LYS A 3 -14.44 3.28 10.69
C LYS A 3 -13.23 3.24 9.76
N HIS A 4 -13.50 3.37 8.45
CA HIS A 4 -12.57 3.61 7.34
C HIS A 4 -11.67 2.46 6.84
N GLY A 5 -11.99 1.98 5.63
CA GLY A 5 -11.01 1.41 4.71
C GLY A 5 -11.06 -0.12 4.59
N ILE A 6 -11.02 -0.58 3.34
CA ILE A 6 -10.93 -1.96 2.85
C ILE A 6 -10.47 -3.02 3.87
N ASP A 7 -11.20 -4.14 3.93
CA ASP A 7 -10.87 -5.29 4.77
C ASP A 7 -9.43 -5.79 4.52
N PHE A 8 -8.74 -6.26 5.56
CA PHE A 8 -7.36 -6.75 5.47
C PHE A 8 -7.19 -7.88 4.44
N ILE A 9 -8.17 -8.78 4.31
CA ILE A 9 -8.14 -9.84 3.30
C ILE A 9 -8.18 -9.24 1.90
N ARG A 10 -9.04 -8.24 1.68
CA ARG A 10 -9.10 -7.54 0.39
C ARG A 10 -7.83 -6.74 0.13
N ALA A 11 -7.22 -6.13 1.14
CA ALA A 11 -5.98 -5.38 1.00
C ALA A 11 -4.78 -6.25 0.58
N GLN A 12 -4.79 -7.56 0.83
CA GLN A 12 -3.75 -8.46 0.31
C GLN A 12 -3.70 -8.47 -1.22
N ARG A 13 -4.82 -8.18 -1.90
CA ARG A 13 -4.87 -8.08 -3.37
C ARG A 13 -3.99 -6.97 -3.92
N LEU A 14 -3.53 -6.01 -3.10
CA LEU A 14 -2.57 -4.99 -3.54
C LEU A 14 -1.27 -5.59 -4.05
N TRP A 15 -0.85 -6.74 -3.53
CA TRP A 15 0.36 -7.44 -3.99
C TRP A 15 0.16 -8.22 -5.29
N LEU A 16 -1.10 -8.52 -5.66
CA LEU A 16 -1.43 -9.20 -6.91
C LEU A 16 -1.40 -8.25 -8.11
N ASP A 17 -1.46 -6.93 -7.86
CA ASP A 17 -1.33 -5.94 -8.90
C ASP A 17 0.12 -5.92 -9.44
N LYS A 18 0.26 -6.21 -10.73
CA LYS A 18 1.57 -6.22 -11.41
C LYS A 18 2.13 -4.81 -11.61
N LYS A 19 1.26 -3.81 -11.62
CA LYS A 19 1.62 -2.39 -11.79
C LYS A 19 1.80 -1.67 -10.46
N ARG A 20 1.84 -2.42 -9.35
CA ARG A 20 2.00 -1.86 -8.02
C ARG A 20 3.31 -1.08 -7.89
N VAL A 21 3.26 0.01 -7.15
CA VAL A 21 4.40 0.88 -6.87
C VAL A 21 4.79 0.72 -5.41
N GLU A 22 5.99 0.20 -5.17
CA GLU A 22 6.58 0.10 -3.83
C GLU A 22 7.58 1.25 -3.63
N THR A 23 7.37 2.07 -2.60
CA THR A 23 8.26 3.19 -2.27
C THR A 23 8.52 3.25 -0.75
N THR A 24 9.62 3.86 -0.34
CA THR A 24 9.95 4.05 1.08
C THR A 24 9.10 5.20 1.64
N ALA A 25 8.26 4.93 2.64
CA ALA A 25 7.41 5.96 3.23
C ALA A 25 8.14 6.76 4.30
N ARG A 26 8.84 6.07 5.20
CA ARG A 26 9.65 6.67 6.27
C ARG A 26 10.55 5.61 6.89
N SER A 27 11.81 5.96 7.13
CA SER A 27 12.73 5.17 7.95
C SER A 27 12.82 5.85 9.31
N MET A 28 12.39 5.19 10.39
CA MET A 28 12.51 5.69 11.76
C MET A 28 13.15 4.59 12.60
N GLU A 29 14.26 4.90 13.28
CA GLU A 29 14.92 4.05 14.29
C GLU A 29 14.89 2.53 13.99
N GLY A 30 15.40 2.14 12.83
CA GLY A 30 15.58 0.72 12.46
C GLY A 30 14.36 0.03 11.83
N GLU A 31 13.19 0.68 11.73
CA GLU A 31 12.02 0.12 11.03
C GLU A 31 11.83 0.76 9.65
N CYS A 32 12.12 0.00 8.58
CA CYS A 32 11.82 0.39 7.20
C CYS A 32 10.30 0.31 6.94
N ARG A 33 9.60 1.45 7.01
CA ARG A 33 8.19 1.53 6.61
C ARG A 33 8.10 1.75 5.11
N LEU A 34 7.49 0.78 4.45
CA LEU A 34 7.24 0.80 3.03
C LEU A 34 5.82 1.27 2.76
N ARG A 35 5.65 1.91 1.61
CA ARG A 35 4.37 2.27 1.03
C ARG A 35 4.18 1.47 -0.25
N LEU A 36 3.01 0.87 -0.38
CA LEU A 36 2.56 0.18 -1.58
C LEU A 36 1.38 0.96 -2.15
N ILE A 37 1.46 1.37 -3.41
CA ILE A 37 0.34 1.94 -4.14
C ILE A 37 -0.06 0.93 -5.20
N ALA A 38 -1.31 0.48 -5.16
CA ALA A 38 -1.80 -0.53 -6.08
C ALA A 38 -3.28 -0.34 -6.35
N ARG A 39 -3.73 -0.89 -7.47
CA ARG A 39 -5.13 -0.89 -7.84
C ARG A 39 -5.79 -2.18 -7.40
N ILE A 40 -6.89 -2.04 -6.67
CA ILE A 40 -7.85 -3.12 -6.47
C ILE A 40 -9.12 -2.70 -7.17
N ASP A 41 -9.57 -3.55 -8.10
CA ASP A 41 -10.77 -3.28 -8.90
C ASP A 41 -10.62 -1.95 -9.69
N GLN A 42 -11.53 -1.01 -9.56
CA GLN A 42 -11.51 0.29 -10.25
C GLN A 42 -10.81 1.39 -9.43
N SER A 43 -10.01 1.00 -8.44
CA SER A 43 -9.75 1.87 -7.30
C SER A 43 -8.32 1.76 -6.79
N LEU A 44 -7.65 2.91 -6.68
CA LEU A 44 -6.28 2.99 -6.17
C LEU A 44 -6.24 3.14 -4.65
N TRP A 45 -5.39 2.34 -4.04
CA TRP A 45 -5.19 2.26 -2.61
C TRP A 45 -3.71 2.41 -2.28
N ALA A 46 -3.44 2.98 -1.11
CA ALA A 46 -2.11 3.09 -0.55
C ALA A 46 -2.07 2.30 0.76
N ALA A 47 -1.15 1.35 0.85
CA ALA A 47 -0.88 0.55 2.03
C ALA A 47 0.48 0.93 2.62
N ILE A 48 0.53 1.11 3.94
CA ILE A 48 1.78 1.23 4.70
C ILE A 48 2.03 -0.10 5.39
N PHE A 49 3.22 -0.65 5.19
CA PHE A 49 3.57 -1.97 5.70
C PHE A 49 5.06 -2.05 6.05
N THR A 50 5.42 -3.06 6.83
CA THR A 50 6.81 -3.39 7.12
C THR A 50 7.10 -4.82 6.68
N LYS A 51 8.33 -5.07 6.22
CA LYS A 51 8.85 -6.41 5.93
C LYS A 51 9.66 -6.87 7.14
N ARG A 52 9.25 -7.96 7.81
CA ARG A 52 10.01 -8.59 8.90
C ARG A 52 10.26 -10.05 8.55
N LYS A 53 11.54 -10.42 8.40
CA LYS A 53 11.96 -11.78 7.99
C LYS A 53 11.22 -12.22 6.71
N GLN A 54 10.24 -13.09 6.84
CA GLN A 54 9.45 -13.68 5.74
C GLN A 54 7.97 -13.25 5.76
N ALA A 55 7.60 -12.29 6.62
CA ALA A 55 6.23 -11.83 6.76
C ALA A 55 6.09 -10.34 6.43
N VAL A 56 4.96 -10.01 5.81
CA VAL A 56 4.52 -8.64 5.56
C VAL A 56 3.52 -8.25 6.65
N ARG A 57 3.86 -7.25 7.45
CA ARG A 57 2.92 -6.68 8.43
C ARG A 57 2.28 -5.45 7.84
N LEU A 58 0.99 -5.53 7.57
CA LEU A 58 0.20 -4.38 7.14
C LEU A 58 -0.10 -3.47 8.34
N ILE A 59 0.28 -2.20 8.26
CA ILE A 59 0.11 -1.21 9.34
C ILE A 59 -1.15 -0.39 9.11
N SER A 60 -1.36 0.08 7.87
CA SER A 60 -2.51 0.91 7.52
C SER A 60 -2.81 0.79 6.04
N VAL A 61 -4.10 0.81 5.67
CA VAL A 61 -4.55 0.87 4.29
C VAL A 61 -5.54 2.00 4.15
N ARG A 62 -5.36 2.82 3.12
CA ARG A 62 -6.27 3.92 2.82
C ARG A 62 -6.40 4.12 1.33
N ARG A 63 -7.30 5.00 0.92
CA ARG A 63 -7.33 5.45 -0.47
C ARG A 63 -6.09 6.24 -0.84
N ALA A 64 -5.63 6.01 -2.07
CA ALA A 64 -4.54 6.77 -2.66
C ALA A 64 -4.99 8.23 -2.81
N ARG A 65 -4.14 9.15 -2.36
CA ARG A 65 -4.26 10.60 -2.58
C ARG A 65 -3.98 10.92 -4.05
N LYS A 66 -4.32 12.14 -4.48
CA LYS A 66 -4.11 12.59 -5.86
C LYS A 66 -2.68 12.33 -6.35
N ASN A 67 -1.68 12.79 -5.61
CA ASN A 67 -0.26 12.56 -5.94
C ASN A 67 0.12 11.08 -6.01
N GLU A 68 -0.49 10.21 -5.19
CA GLU A 68 -0.20 8.77 -5.21
C GLU A 68 -0.83 8.11 -6.44
N LYS A 69 -1.98 8.61 -6.91
CA LYS A 69 -2.60 8.13 -8.15
C LYS A 69 -1.82 8.57 -9.38
N GLU A 70 -1.32 9.80 -9.37
CA GLU A 70 -0.46 10.33 -10.44
C GLU A 70 0.81 9.50 -10.55
N LEU A 71 1.50 9.25 -9.44
CA LEU A 71 2.70 8.39 -9.42
C LEU A 71 2.44 6.98 -9.98
N TYR A 72 1.30 6.38 -9.65
CA TYR A 72 0.94 5.06 -10.17
C TYR A 72 0.68 5.08 -11.69
N ASN A 73 0.06 6.15 -12.19
CA ASN A 73 -0.20 6.32 -13.62
C ASN A 73 1.07 6.70 -14.41
N GLU A 74 2.04 7.40 -13.81
CA GLU A 74 3.31 7.72 -14.50
C GLU A 74 4.17 6.49 -14.76
N ILE A 75 4.03 5.44 -13.95
CA ILE A 75 4.77 4.19 -14.08
C ILE A 75 4.06 3.21 -15.05
N THR A 76 2.82 3.52 -15.48
CA THR A 76 1.95 2.65 -16.29
C THR A 76 1.82 3.13 -17.73
#